data_AF-A0A7K4KN64-F1
#
_entry.id   AF-A0A7K4KN64-F1
#
_cell.length_a   1.000
_cell.length_b   1.000
_cell.length_c   1.000
_cell.angle_alpha   90.00
_cell.angle_beta   90.00
_cell.angle_gamma   90.00
#
_symmetry.space_group_name_H-M   'P 1'
#
loop_
_entity.id
_entity.type
_entity.pdbx_description
1 polymer ?
#
loop_
_entity_poly.entity_id
_entity_poly.type
_entity_poly.pdbx_seq_one_letter_code
_entity_poly.pdbx_strand_id
1 'polypeptide(L)' 'DSTNEYIRGDEDVAPEDGIYPAGLRSALVLVGAYERRSGCPVLGVINEPFFRRDPLTRRWHGRYHWGVCYGEQRLCSLRA' A
#
# COMPACT_ATOMS: atom_id res chain seq x y z
N ASP A 1 -7.34 -3.35 4.17
CA ASP A 1 -8.00 -3.68 2.90
C ASP A 1 -7.64 -5.11 2.51
N SER A 2 -8.47 -5.78 1.71
CA SER A 2 -8.26 -7.18 1.29
C SER A 2 -8.14 -8.19 2.45
N THR A 3 -9.08 -8.12 3.40
CA THR A 3 -9.10 -8.98 4.60
C THR A 3 -9.09 -10.47 4.27
N ASN A 4 -9.72 -10.87 3.17
CA ASN A 4 -9.72 -12.26 2.71
C ASN A 4 -8.30 -12.76 2.38
N GLU A 5 -7.51 -11.95 1.66
CA GLU A 5 -6.14 -12.31 1.31
C GLU A 5 -5.23 -12.33 2.53
N TYR A 6 -5.44 -11.39 3.47
CA TYR A 6 -4.74 -11.40 4.76
C TYR A 6 -5.01 -12.67 5.58
N ILE A 7 -6.26 -13.13 5.63
CA ILE A 7 -6.66 -14.32 6.38
C ILE A 7 -6.17 -15.61 5.69
N ARG A 8 -6.28 -15.70 4.35
CA ARG A 8 -5.77 -16.85 3.59
C ARG A 8 -4.27 -17.01 3.79
N GLY A 9 -3.54 -15.89 3.79
CA GLY A 9 -2.12 -15.90 4.12
C GLY A 9 -1.21 -16.48 3.03
N ASP A 10 -1.66 -16.54 1.77
CA ASP A 10 -0.85 -17.08 0.68
C ASP A 10 0.38 -16.20 0.44
N GLU A 11 1.56 -16.77 0.68
CA GLU A 11 2.84 -16.04 0.67
C GLU A 11 3.57 -16.12 -0.69
N ASP A 12 3.28 -17.15 -1.48
CA ASP A 12 4.06 -17.58 -2.64
C ASP A 12 3.31 -17.37 -3.99
N VAL A 13 2.34 -16.45 -4.01
CA VAL A 13 1.64 -16.06 -5.25
C VAL A 13 2.62 -15.34 -6.17
N ALA A 14 2.80 -15.86 -7.39
CA ALA A 14 3.64 -15.25 -8.41
C ALA A 14 2.93 -14.02 -9.03
N PRO A 15 3.67 -12.96 -9.39
CA PRO A 15 3.09 -11.83 -10.10
C PRO A 15 2.84 -12.15 -11.57
N GLU A 16 1.76 -11.59 -12.11
CA GLU A 16 1.43 -11.56 -13.54
C GLU A 16 1.74 -10.15 -14.04
N ASP A 17 2.68 -10.01 -14.98
CA ASP A 17 3.15 -8.72 -15.51
C ASP A 17 3.56 -7.69 -14.42
N GLY A 18 4.14 -8.19 -13.32
CA GLY A 18 4.57 -7.38 -12.19
C GLY A 18 3.47 -7.04 -11.19
N ILE A 19 2.24 -7.51 -11.39
CA ILE A 19 1.08 -7.31 -10.51
C ILE A 19 0.79 -8.61 -9.78
N TYR A 20 0.63 -8.55 -8.46
CA TYR A 20 0.22 -9.72 -7.68
C TYR A 20 -1.30 -9.86 -7.73
N PRO A 21 -1.87 -10.92 -8.35
CA PRO A 21 -3.31 -11.06 -8.48
C PRO A 21 -4.00 -11.43 -7.15
N ALA A 22 -3.25 -11.99 -6.19
CA ALA A 22 -3.75 -12.48 -4.91
C ALA A 22 -2.62 -12.60 -3.86
N GLY A 23 -2.96 -13.08 -2.67
CA GLY A 23 -2.04 -13.37 -1.58
C GLY A 23 -1.74 -12.17 -0.71
N LEU A 24 -0.83 -12.36 0.26
CA LEU A 24 -0.52 -11.35 1.27
C LEU A 24 -0.09 -10.00 0.68
N ARG A 25 0.49 -9.99 -0.52
CA ARG A 25 0.92 -8.76 -1.20
C ARG A 25 -0.25 -7.87 -1.65
N SER A 26 -1.46 -8.43 -1.73
CA SER A 26 -2.69 -7.68 -2.01
C SER A 26 -3.31 -7.06 -0.76
N ALA A 27 -2.82 -7.38 0.45
CA ALA A 27 -3.31 -6.80 1.70
C ALA A 27 -2.62 -5.46 2.00
N LEU A 28 -3.43 -4.39 2.14
CA LEU A 28 -2.96 -3.01 2.32
C LEU A 28 -3.51 -2.37 3.60
N VAL A 29 -2.73 -1.45 4.16
CA VAL A 29 -3.20 -0.47 5.13
C VAL A 29 -3.37 0.87 4.41
N LEU A 30 -4.61 1.36 4.37
CA LEU A 30 -4.99 2.58 3.66
C LEU A 30 -5.41 3.64 4.68
N VAL A 31 -4.75 4.80 4.65
CA VAL A 31 -5.11 5.96 5.48
C VAL A 31 -5.33 7.16 4.56
N GLY A 32 -6.55 7.68 4.56
CA GLY A 32 -6.91 8.87 3.77
C GLY A 32 -7.40 9.99 4.68
N ALA A 33 -7.08 11.22 4.31
CA ALA A 33 -7.69 12.42 4.90
C ALA A 33 -8.29 13.29 3.80
N TYR A 34 -9.40 13.95 4.11
CA TYR A 34 -10.12 14.82 3.19
C TYR A 34 -10.54 16.12 3.89
N GLU A 35 -10.68 17.19 3.12
CA GLU A 35 -11.21 18.45 3.62
C GLU A 35 -12.72 18.33 3.84
N ARG A 36 -13.17 18.51 5.08
CA ARG A 36 -14.57 18.28 5.47
C ARG A 36 -15.59 19.15 4.75
N ARG A 37 -15.21 20.36 4.32
CA ARG A 37 -16.12 21.31 3.65
C ARG A 37 -16.35 20.97 2.19
N SER A 38 -15.28 20.68 1.44
CA SER A 38 -15.35 20.39 0.00
C SER A 38 -15.54 18.90 -0.30
N GLY A 39 -15.14 18.03 0.63
CA GLY A 39 -15.04 16.58 0.39
C GLY A 39 -13.76 16.17 -0.36
N CYS A 40 -12.91 17.11 -0.76
CA CYS A 40 -11.72 16.81 -1.55
C CYS A 40 -10.67 16.02 -0.72
N PRO A 41 -10.07 14.94 -1.26
CA PRO A 41 -8.98 14.25 -0.60
C PRO A 41 -7.73 15.14 -0.57
N VAL A 42 -7.07 15.19 0.58
CA VAL A 42 -5.91 16.08 0.81
C VAL A 42 -4.63 15.34 1.18
N LEU A 43 -4.76 14.11 1.69
CA LEU A 43 -3.62 13.26 2.04
C LEU A 43 -4.00 11.79 1.87
N GLY A 44 -3.04 10.99 1.40
CA GLY A 44 -3.16 9.54 1.33
C GLY A 44 -1.86 8.87 1.75
N VAL A 45 -1.96 7.79 2.53
CA VAL A 45 -0.88 6.85 2.83
C VAL A 45 -1.33 5.45 2.42
N ILE A 46 -0.48 4.77 1.67
CA ILE A 46 -0.61 3.36 1.33
C ILE A 46 0.57 2.65 1.98
N ASN A 47 0.32 1.74 2.91
CA ASN A 47 1.34 0.85 3.44
C ASN A 47 1.07 -0.56 2.93
N GLU A 48 2.10 -1.15 2.34
CA GLU A 48 2.18 -2.52 1.82
C GLU A 48 3.04 -3.33 2.81
N PRO A 49 2.46 -3.99 3.83
CA PRO A 49 3.23 -4.67 4.87
C PRO A 49 4.03 -5.86 4.33
N PHE A 50 3.52 -6.50 3.27
CA PHE A 50 4.04 -7.72 2.67
C PHE A 50 4.71 -7.45 1.31
N PHE A 51 5.51 -6.40 1.20
CA PHE A 51 6.11 -6.00 -0.08
C PHE A 51 7.26 -6.90 -0.54
N ARG A 52 8.16 -7.31 0.36
CA ARG A 52 9.28 -8.20 0.03
C ARG A 52 9.51 -9.18 1.16
N ARG A 53 9.59 -10.47 0.84
CA ARG A 53 9.97 -11.50 1.81
C ARG A 53 11.45 -11.82 1.66
N ASP A 54 12.18 -11.78 2.76
CA ASP A 54 13.56 -12.26 2.80
C ASP A 54 13.57 -13.79 2.68
N PRO A 55 14.27 -14.38 1.69
CA PRO A 55 14.21 -15.82 1.44
C PRO A 55 14.90 -16.66 2.52
N LEU A 56 15.85 -16.10 3.27
CA LEU A 56 16.59 -16.79 4.32
C LEU A 56 15.87 -16.70 5.67
N THR A 57 15.48 -15.49 6.06
CA THR A 57 14.87 -15.24 7.38
C THR A 57 13.35 -15.39 7.37
N ARG A 58 12.74 -15.48 6.18
CA ARG A 58 11.29 -15.51 5.93
C ARG A 58 10.54 -14.27 6.45
N ARG A 59 11.26 -13.22 6.88
CA ARG A 59 10.67 -11.97 7.37
C ARG A 59 10.14 -11.12 6.23
N TRP A 60 9.04 -10.43 6.50
CA TRP A 60 8.45 -9.46 5.58
C TRP A 60 9.03 -8.07 5.82
N HIS A 61 9.41 -7.42 4.72
CA HIS A 61 9.77 -6.03 4.65
C HIS A 61 8.66 -5.30 3.91
N GLY A 62 7.99 -4.39 4.63
CA GLY A 62 6.98 -3.53 4.04
C GLY A 62 7.57 -2.37 3.26
N ARG A 63 6.73 -1.69 2.49
CA ARG A 63 7.00 -0.36 1.95
C ARG A 63 5.78 0.53 2.16
N TYR A 64 5.97 1.83 2.07
CA TYR A 64 4.87 2.77 2.12
C TYR A 64 5.03 3.86 1.08
N HIS A 65 3.90 4.35 0.60
CA HIS A 65 3.78 5.50 -0.26
C HIS A 65 2.89 6.52 0.42
N TRP A 66 3.16 7.80 0.20
CA TRP A 66 2.33 8.87 0.69
C TRP A 66 2.24 10.01 -0.33
N GLY A 67 1.14 10.75 -0.26
CA GLY A 67 0.91 11.94 -1.07
C GLY A 67 0.10 12.98 -0.30
N VAL A 68 0.38 14.26 -0.56
CA VAL A 68 -0.33 15.41 -0.02
C VAL A 68 -0.69 16.36 -1.16
N CYS A 69 -1.97 16.76 -1.21
CA CYS A 69 -2.51 17.74 -2.13
C CYS A 69 -3.41 18.71 -1.34
N TYR A 70 -2.84 19.80 -0.83
CA TYR A 70 -3.58 20.77 -0.01
C TYR A 70 -3.02 22.17 -0.16
N GLY A 71 -3.88 23.14 -0.49
CA GLY A 71 -3.46 24.49 -0.84
C GLY A 71 -2.46 24.47 -2.01
N GLU A 72 -1.26 24.99 -1.77
CA GLU A 72 -0.19 24.99 -2.78
C GLU A 72 0.69 23.72 -2.76
N GLN A 73 0.57 22.89 -1.72
CA GLN A 73 1.42 21.71 -1.56
C GLN A 73 0.96 20.58 -2.48
N ARG A 74 1.90 20.06 -3.27
CA ARG A 74 1.76 18.84 -4.08
C ARG A 74 3.03 18.01 -3.91
N LEU A 75 3.01 17.13 -2.92
CA LEU A 75 4.18 16.34 -2.51
C LEU A 75 3.83 14.86 -2.50
N CYS A 76 4.77 13.99 -2.86
CA CYS A 76 4.62 12.56 -2.69
C CYS A 76 5.95 11.87 -2.41
N SER A 77 5.87 10.63 -1.93
CA SER A 77 7.03 9.77 -1.67
C SER A 77 7.73 9.27 -2.94
N LEU A 78 7.07 9.37 -4.09
CA LEU A 78 7.61 8.94 -5.37
C LEU A 78 8.46 10.06 -5.96
N ARG A 79 9.71 9.76 -6.29
CA ARG A 79 10.55 10.69 -7.04
C ARG A 79 10.16 10.62 -8.51
N ALA A 80 10.02 11.80 -9.13
CA ALA A 80 9.92 11.95 -10.58
C ALA A 80 11.24 11.59 -11.26
#